data_AF-A0A5U9BBE3-F1
#
_entry.id   AF-A0A5U9BBE3-F1
#
_cell.length_a   1.000
_cell.length_b   1.000
_cell.length_c   1.000
_cell.angle_alpha   90.00
_cell.angle_beta   90.00
_cell.angle_gamma   90.00
#
_symmetry.space_group_name_H-M   'P 1'
#
loop_
_entity.id
_entity.type
_entity.pdbx_description
1 polymer ?
#
loop_
_entity_poly.entity_id
_entity_poly.type
_entity_poly.pdbx_seq_one_letter_code
_entity_poly.pdbx_strand_id
1 'polypeptide(L)'
;DYRSVMPTNLYGPHDNFHPDNSHVIPALLRRFHEAAQSHAPEVVVWGSGTPMREFLHVDDMAAASIHVMELAREVWQENTAPMLSHINVGTGVDCTIRELAQTIAKVVGYQGRVVFDAAKPDGTPRKL
;
A
#
# COMPACT_ATOMS: atom_id res chain seq x y z
N ASP A 1 23.69 2.53 -19.04
CA ASP A 1 22.30 2.10 -19.24
C ASP A 1 21.55 2.57 -18.00
N TYR A 2 20.62 3.51 -18.14
CA TYR A 2 19.87 4.10 -17.03
C TYR A 2 18.40 3.76 -17.22
N ARG A 3 17.86 2.92 -16.35
CA ARG A 3 16.48 2.45 -16.36
C ARG A 3 15.74 3.04 -15.16
N SER A 4 14.42 3.13 -15.24
CA SER A 4 13.58 3.63 -14.15
C SER A 4 12.37 2.75 -13.94
N VAL A 5 12.04 2.54 -12.67
CA VAL A 5 10.82 1.86 -12.22
C VAL A 5 9.99 2.83 -11.39
N MET A 6 8.68 2.80 -11.56
CA MET A 6 7.71 3.65 -10.86
C MET A 6 6.84 2.74 -9.97
N PRO A 7 7.13 2.66 -8.67
CA PRO A 7 6.39 1.78 -7.77
C PRO A 7 5.01 2.35 -7.45
N THR A 8 4.06 1.46 -7.19
CA THR A 8 2.80 1.77 -6.50
C THR A 8 3.03 1.99 -4.99
N ASN A 9 1.97 2.05 -4.17
CA ASN A 9 2.13 2.20 -2.73
C ASN A 9 2.86 0.98 -2.13
N LEU A 10 3.98 1.21 -1.46
CA LEU A 10 4.79 0.14 -0.86
C LEU A 10 4.46 -0.05 0.61
N TYR A 11 4.67 -1.27 1.10
CA TYR A 11 4.68 -1.59 2.53
C TYR A 11 5.62 -2.76 2.81
N GLY A 12 6.10 -2.89 4.04
CA GLY A 12 6.91 -4.03 4.46
C GLY A 12 7.83 -3.72 5.64
N PRO A 13 8.83 -4.59 5.89
CA PRO A 13 9.86 -4.35 6.89
C PRO A 13 10.57 -3.01 6.69
N HIS A 14 11.04 -2.42 7.78
CA HIS A 14 11.74 -1.12 7.81
C HIS A 14 10.93 0.10 7.38
N ASP A 15 9.61 -0.04 7.19
CA ASP A 15 8.71 1.11 7.03
C ASP A 15 8.58 1.92 8.34
N ASN A 16 8.04 3.13 8.24
CA ASN A 16 7.79 3.99 9.38
C ASN A 16 6.46 3.62 10.05
N PHE A 17 6.49 2.84 11.13
CA PHE A 17 5.30 2.43 11.91
C PHE A 17 4.86 3.45 12.97
N HIS A 18 5.11 4.74 12.75
CA HIS A 18 4.61 5.80 13.63
C HIS A 18 3.10 6.03 13.39
N PRO A 19 2.26 6.13 14.44
CA PRO A 19 0.81 6.23 14.29
C PRO A 19 0.34 7.48 13.53
N ASP A 20 1.02 8.62 13.71
CA ASP A 20 0.57 9.92 13.18
C ASP A 20 1.29 10.39 11.90
N ASN A 21 2.40 9.76 11.52
CA ASN A 21 3.27 10.25 10.45
C ASN A 21 3.71 9.12 9.53
N SER A 22 2.74 8.32 9.05
CA SER A 22 3.02 7.16 8.22
C SER A 22 1.96 6.92 7.16
N HIS A 23 2.33 6.09 6.19
CA HIS A 23 1.42 5.62 5.16
C HIS A 23 0.30 4.76 5.75
N VAL A 24 -0.76 4.54 4.99
CA VAL A 24 -1.99 3.92 5.49
C VAL A 24 -1.78 2.53 6.11
N ILE A 25 -0.96 1.67 5.48
CA ILE A 25 -0.67 0.31 6.00
C ILE A 25 0.07 0.36 7.35
N PRO A 26 1.25 0.99 7.47
CA PRO A 26 1.97 1.03 8.74
C PRO A 26 1.18 1.75 9.85
N ALA A 27 0.45 2.82 9.53
CA ALA A 27 -0.43 3.51 10.47
C ALA A 27 -1.51 2.58 11.03
N LEU A 28 -2.22 1.87 10.15
CA LEU A 28 -3.30 0.96 10.55
C LEU A 28 -2.76 -0.25 11.32
N LEU A 29 -1.65 -0.85 10.87
CA LEU A 29 -1.00 -1.95 11.59
C LEU A 29 -0.69 -1.56 13.03
N ARG A 30 -0.09 -0.38 13.22
CA ARG A 30 0.25 0.14 14.55
C ARG A 30 -0.99 0.37 15.42
N ARG A 31 -2.00 1.06 14.87
CA ARG A 31 -3.23 1.38 15.59
C ARG A 31 -4.01 0.13 15.99
N PHE A 32 -4.14 -0.84 15.09
CA PHE A 32 -4.79 -2.11 15.41
C PHE A 32 -4.00 -2.92 16.43
N HIS A 33 -2.68 -2.89 16.38
CA HIS A 33 -1.83 -3.57 17.37
C HIS A 33 -2.05 -3.00 18.77
N GLU A 34 -2.00 -1.68 18.92
CA GLU A 34 -2.25 -1.01 20.21
C GLU A 34 -3.69 -1.24 20.69
N ALA A 35 -4.67 -1.20 19.79
CA ALA A 35 -6.06 -1.47 20.11
C ALA A 35 -6.30 -2.92 20.56
N ALA A 36 -5.61 -3.88 19.96
CA ALA A 36 -5.68 -5.29 20.37
C ALA A 36 -5.07 -5.49 21.76
N GLN A 37 -3.91 -4.88 22.04
CA GLN A 37 -3.27 -4.97 23.35
C GLN A 37 -4.12 -4.31 24.46
N SER A 38 -4.71 -3.15 24.16
CA SER A 38 -5.54 -2.40 25.11
C SER A 38 -6.99 -2.89 25.19
N HIS A 39 -7.38 -3.89 24.39
CA HIS A 39 -8.76 -4.38 24.28
C HIS A 39 -9.76 -3.26 23.97
N ALA A 40 -9.34 -2.29 23.16
CA ALA A 40 -10.17 -1.15 22.79
C ALA A 40 -11.44 -1.65 22.07
N PRO A 41 -12.63 -1.13 22.39
CA PRO A 41 -13.89 -1.62 21.81
C PRO A 41 -14.02 -1.30 20.32
N GLU A 42 -13.33 -0.26 19.85
CA GLU A 42 -13.34 0.13 18.44
C GLU A 42 -12.05 0.87 18.00
N VAL A 43 -11.80 0.82 16.69
CA VAL A 43 -10.80 1.62 15.99
C VAL A 43 -11.50 2.40 14.87
N VAL A 44 -11.36 3.72 14.88
CA VAL A 44 -11.98 4.62 13.90
C VAL A 44 -11.03 4.91 12.75
N VAL A 45 -11.39 4.52 11.53
CA VAL A 45 -10.71 4.86 10.28
C VAL A 45 -11.42 6.07 9.66
N TRP A 46 -10.66 7.07 9.24
CA TRP A 46 -11.23 8.27 8.62
C TRP A 46 -11.68 7.99 7.17
N GLY A 47 -12.78 8.62 6.77
CA GLY A 47 -13.39 8.47 5.46
C GLY A 47 -14.43 7.35 5.42
N SER A 48 -15.08 7.20 4.27
CA SER A 48 -16.10 6.18 4.00
C SER A 48 -15.52 4.76 3.87
N GLY A 49 -14.20 4.67 3.63
CA GLY A 49 -13.49 3.44 3.31
C GLY A 49 -13.71 2.94 1.89
N THR A 50 -14.45 3.69 1.06
CA THR A 50 -14.71 3.35 -0.36
C THR A 50 -13.57 3.65 -1.33
N PRO A 51 -12.62 4.59 -1.07
CA PRO A 51 -11.52 4.80 -1.99
C PRO A 51 -10.70 3.54 -2.25
N MET A 52 -10.30 3.35 -3.50
CA MET A 52 -9.56 2.18 -3.96
C MET A 52 -8.07 2.49 -4.11
N ARG A 53 -7.23 1.59 -3.61
CA ARG A 53 -5.77 1.72 -3.64
C ARG A 53 -5.12 0.38 -3.98
N GLU A 54 -4.02 0.48 -4.70
CA GLU A 54 -3.10 -0.62 -4.98
C GLU A 54 -1.96 -0.61 -3.96
N PHE A 55 -1.52 -1.79 -3.53
CA PHE A 55 -0.38 -1.97 -2.63
C PHE A 55 0.54 -3.09 -3.12
N LEU A 56 1.84 -2.93 -2.91
CA LEU A 56 2.86 -3.92 -3.25
C LEU A 56 3.82 -4.11 -2.07
N HIS A 57 4.16 -5.37 -1.75
CA HIS A 57 5.15 -5.63 -0.71
C HIS A 57 6.55 -5.19 -1.17
N VAL A 58 7.36 -4.65 -0.26
CA VAL A 58 8.69 -4.12 -0.60
C VAL A 58 9.64 -5.16 -1.20
N ASP A 59 9.52 -6.42 -0.79
CA ASP A 59 10.33 -7.51 -1.36
C ASP A 59 9.96 -7.80 -2.83
N ASP A 60 8.68 -7.68 -3.19
CA ASP A 60 8.25 -7.78 -4.60
C ASP A 60 8.77 -6.60 -5.42
N MET A 61 8.77 -5.40 -4.84
CA MET A 61 9.38 -4.22 -5.47
C MET A 61 10.89 -4.44 -5.69
N ALA A 62 11.60 -4.99 -4.71
CA ALA A 62 13.02 -5.29 -4.83
C ALA A 62 13.28 -6.34 -5.93
N ALA A 63 12.50 -7.44 -5.94
CA ALA A 63 12.58 -8.48 -6.96
C ALA A 63 12.32 -7.92 -8.37
N ALA A 64 11.28 -7.10 -8.54
CA ALA A 64 10.96 -6.47 -9.81
C ALA A 64 12.05 -5.46 -10.25
N SER A 65 12.64 -4.71 -9.32
CA SER A 65 13.71 -3.77 -9.61
C SER A 65 14.98 -4.47 -10.12
N ILE A 66 15.37 -5.58 -9.47
CA ILE A 66 16.48 -6.42 -9.89
C ILE A 66 16.19 -7.01 -11.28
N HIS A 67 14.99 -7.57 -11.46
CA HIS A 67 14.58 -8.13 -12.75
C HIS A 67 14.68 -7.10 -13.88
N VAL A 68 14.12 -5.90 -13.70
CA VAL A 68 14.18 -4.82 -14.70
C VAL A 68 15.62 -4.37 -14.96
N MET A 69 16.48 -4.37 -13.94
CA MET A 69 17.89 -4.00 -14.09
C MET A 69 18.69 -5.05 -14.88
N GLU A 70 18.36 -6.33 -14.72
CA GLU A 70 19.07 -7.46 -15.33
C GLU A 70 18.57 -7.85 -16.73
N LEU A 71 17.42 -7.30 -17.18
CA LEU A 71 16.92 -7.55 -18.54
C LEU A 71 17.99 -7.22 -19.60
N ALA A 72 18.06 -8.06 -20.65
CA ALA A 72 18.84 -7.74 -21.83
C ALA A 72 18.38 -6.38 -22.41
N ARG A 73 19.34 -5.58 -22.88
CA ARG A 73 19.06 -4.20 -23.32
C ARG A 73 18.07 -4.17 -24.47
N GLU A 74 18.17 -5.13 -25.38
CA GLU A 74 17.32 -5.28 -26.55
C GLU A 74 15.86 -5.52 -26.11
N VAL A 75 15.65 -6.45 -25.18
CA VAL A 75 14.32 -6.74 -24.60
C VAL A 75 13.75 -5.52 -23.90
N TRP A 76 14.57 -4.79 -23.13
CA TRP A 76 14.11 -3.56 -22.47
C TRP A 76 13.73 -2.47 -23.48
N GLN A 77 14.51 -2.29 -24.55
CA GLN A 77 14.22 -1.33 -25.62
C GLN A 77 13.01 -1.71 -26.47
N GLU A 78 12.74 -3.00 -26.65
CA GLU A 78 11.52 -3.48 -27.34
C GLU A 78 10.24 -3.13 -26.57
N ASN A 79 10.33 -2.99 -25.25
CA ASN A 79 9.19 -2.75 -24.36
C ASN A 79 9.14 -1.31 -23.81
N THR A 80 10.03 -0.42 -24.24
CA THR A 80 10.10 0.97 -23.77
C THR A 80 10.39 1.95 -24.91
N ALA A 81 10.12 3.23 -24.70
CA ALA A 81 10.51 4.29 -25.65
C ALA A 81 11.54 5.23 -25.02
N PRO A 82 12.48 5.82 -25.80
CA PRO A 82 13.52 6.69 -25.26
C PRO A 82 13.02 7.87 -24.41
N MET A 83 11.84 8.40 -24.73
CA MET A 83 11.20 9.51 -24.00
C MET A 83 10.03 9.06 -23.10
N LEU A 84 9.79 7.76 -22.99
CA LEU A 84 8.78 7.14 -22.13
C LEU A 84 9.30 5.77 -21.69
N SER A 85 10.35 5.79 -20.86
CA SER A 85 11.17 4.61 -20.53
C SER A 85 10.90 4.02 -19.15
N HIS A 86 9.99 4.61 -18.40
CA HIS A 86 9.65 4.13 -17.06
C HIS A 86 8.77 2.89 -17.12
N ILE A 87 8.99 1.96 -16.18
CA ILE A 87 8.17 0.76 -16.03
C ILE A 87 7.40 0.86 -14.71
N ASN A 88 6.07 0.77 -14.78
CA ASN A 88 5.25 0.70 -13.57
C ASN A 88 5.46 -0.65 -12.88
N VAL A 89 5.62 -0.61 -11.55
CA VAL A 89 5.79 -1.80 -10.72
C VAL A 89 4.68 -1.82 -9.67
N GLY A 90 3.74 -2.75 -9.84
CA GLY A 90 2.53 -2.90 -9.05
C GLY A 90 1.86 -4.24 -9.29
N THR A 91 0.78 -4.49 -8.57
CA THR A 91 -0.05 -5.70 -8.73
C THR A 91 -1.09 -5.57 -9.84
N GLY A 92 -1.44 -4.33 -10.24
CA GLY A 92 -2.55 -4.03 -11.13
C GLY A 92 -3.93 -4.27 -10.51
N VAL A 93 -4.00 -4.53 -9.20
CA VAL A 93 -5.24 -4.85 -8.48
C VAL A 93 -5.45 -3.87 -7.34
N ASP A 94 -6.61 -3.23 -7.35
CA ASP A 94 -7.02 -2.33 -6.29
C ASP A 94 -7.85 -3.05 -5.24
N CYS A 95 -7.72 -2.61 -3.98
CA CYS A 95 -8.67 -2.93 -2.92
C CYS A 95 -9.19 -1.65 -2.25
N THR A 96 -10.35 -1.72 -1.63
CA THR A 96 -10.90 -0.60 -0.86
C THR A 96 -10.13 -0.41 0.44
N ILE A 97 -10.07 0.83 0.95
CA ILE A 97 -9.55 1.09 2.30
C ILE A 97 -10.31 0.28 3.36
N ARG A 98 -11.60 0.01 3.13
CA ARG A 98 -12.40 -0.87 3.97
C ARG A 98 -11.86 -2.29 4.04
N GLU A 99 -11.65 -2.91 2.89
CA GLU A 99 -11.07 -4.27 2.80
C GLU A 99 -9.68 -4.31 3.43
N LEU A 100 -8.87 -3.28 3.18
CA LEU A 100 -7.54 -3.16 3.78
C LEU A 100 -7.61 -3.15 5.32
N ALA A 101 -8.41 -2.24 5.90
CA ALA A 101 -8.51 -2.10 7.34
C ALA A 101 -9.06 -3.38 8.02
N GLN A 102 -10.05 -4.03 7.40
CA GLN A 102 -10.59 -5.30 7.89
C GLN A 102 -9.55 -6.42 7.82
N THR A 103 -8.76 -6.48 6.74
CA THR A 103 -7.68 -7.46 6.58
C THR A 103 -6.61 -7.26 7.65
N ILE A 104 -6.17 -6.02 7.88
CA ILE A 104 -5.18 -5.71 8.91
C ILE A 104 -5.71 -6.07 10.31
N ALA A 105 -6.96 -5.71 10.63
CA ALA A 105 -7.58 -6.07 11.90
C ALA A 105 -7.55 -7.59 12.14
N LYS A 106 -7.87 -8.37 11.11
CA LYS A 106 -7.81 -9.84 11.15
C LYS A 106 -6.38 -10.35 11.34
N VAL A 107 -5.40 -9.81 10.62
CA VAL A 107 -3.98 -10.21 10.71
C VAL A 107 -3.42 -9.95 12.11
N VAL A 108 -3.77 -8.82 12.72
CA VAL A 108 -3.33 -8.45 14.07
C VAL A 108 -4.10 -9.21 15.16
N GLY A 109 -5.25 -9.79 14.83
CA GLY A 109 -6.12 -10.50 15.79
C GLY A 109 -7.02 -9.56 16.59
N TYR A 110 -7.27 -8.34 16.13
CA TYR A 110 -8.14 -7.38 16.79
C TYR A 110 -9.61 -7.84 16.78
N GLN A 111 -10.23 -7.88 17.97
CA GLN A 111 -11.61 -8.39 18.16
C GLN A 111 -12.66 -7.28 18.33
N GLY A 112 -12.26 -6.02 18.40
CA GLY A 112 -13.19 -4.90 18.49
C GLY A 112 -13.76 -4.51 17.12
N ARG A 113 -14.49 -3.39 17.08
CA ARG A 113 -15.16 -2.92 15.86
C ARG A 113 -14.28 -2.01 15.02
N VAL A 114 -14.24 -2.27 13.72
CA VAL A 114 -13.68 -1.31 12.75
C VAL A 114 -14.78 -0.33 12.34
N VAL A 115 -14.62 0.94 12.69
CA VAL A 115 -15.60 2.00 12.42
C VAL A 115 -15.04 2.97 11.39
N PHE A 116 -15.88 3.41 10.44
CA PHE A 116 -15.52 4.39 9.42
C PHE A 116 -16.21 5.72 9.70
N ASP A 117 -15.44 6.78 9.87
CA ASP A 117 -15.94 8.14 10.07
C ASP A 117 -16.06 8.86 8.72
N ALA A 118 -17.24 8.77 8.12
CA ALA A 118 -17.57 9.42 6.84
C ALA A 118 -17.77 10.94 6.94
N ALA A 119 -17.74 11.54 8.15
CA ALA A 119 -17.71 13.00 8.29
C ALA A 119 -16.34 13.58 7.90
N LYS A 120 -15.31 12.74 7.85
CA LYS A 120 -13.99 13.11 7.34
C LYS A 120 -13.91 12.90 5.83
N PRO A 121 -13.21 13.78 5.09
CA PRO A 121 -13.13 13.69 3.64
C PRO A 121 -12.42 12.41 3.21
N ASP A 122 -12.94 11.80 2.14
CA ASP A 122 -12.26 10.71 1.46
C ASP A 122 -11.04 11.22 0.68
N GLY A 123 -10.04 10.35 0.52
CA GLY A 123 -8.98 10.57 -0.47
C GLY A 123 -9.53 10.48 -1.90
N THR A 124 -8.67 10.66 -2.91
CA THR A 124 -9.07 10.49 -4.32
C THR A 124 -9.77 9.13 -4.54
N PRO A 125 -10.90 9.05 -5.27
CA PRO A 125 -11.67 7.81 -5.38
C PRO A 125 -10.86 6.63 -5.90
N ARG A 126 -10.03 6.87 -6.91
CA ARG A 126 -9.05 5.94 -7.47
C ARG A 126 -7.77 6.70 -7.81
N LYS A 127 -6.63 6.04 -7.66
CA LYS A 127 -5.33 6.56 -8.05
C LYS A 127 -4.88 5.61 -9.19
N LEU A 128 -4.89 6.11 -10.43
CA LEU A 128 -4.83 5.40 -11.73
C LEU A 128 -6.20 5.21 -12.41
#